data_AF-A0A0G2EL99-F1
#
_entry.id   AF-A0A0G2EL99-F1
#
_cell.length_a   1.000
_cell.length_b   1.000
_cell.length_c   1.000
_cell.angle_alpha   90.00
_cell.angle_beta   90.00
_cell.angle_gamma   90.00
#
_symmetry.space_group_name_H-M   'P 1'
#
loop_
_entity.id
_entity.type
_entity.pdbx_description
1 polymer ?
#
loop_
_entity_poly.entity_id
_entity_poly.type
_entity_poly.pdbx_seq_one_letter_code
_entity_poly.pdbx_strand_id
1 'polypeptide(L)'
;MIMSFVSPEPVNEPYRQTTSFSGSGSTTLEDDGATEKKIVPHPWSGVAPRIQMLFAEVGRLLRYVYTPSLATTVPAQVETLLKSAKELEEELLSADIPGPDDIVDTGDARTSKQDFIIIADVTRCSALLEIYRVFPNLLQSRLGGGIPFAFGSSIEALDDFDYEAEPSRWLTSFAIYILENLGKIPSSSGTRPLQLILLNVCANELRLSSVHASSADLGDVMAQNIQTYKSRSFVMSRLLELSTRLPAKPVLKIIDLIKEVWRRSDLGENLFWMEIMNQNGWQTVMG
;
A
#
# COMPACT_ATOMS: atom_id res chain seq x y z
N MET A 1 18.21 -11.80 13.89
CA MET A 1 18.20 -10.66 14.83
C MET A 1 16.93 -9.85 14.57
N ILE A 2 15.79 -10.35 15.06
CA ILE A 2 14.45 -9.74 14.95
C ILE A 2 13.82 -9.94 16.34
N MET A 3 14.19 -9.12 17.31
CA MET A 3 13.68 -9.14 18.68
C MET A 3 13.93 -7.75 19.29
N SER A 4 13.09 -6.76 19.00
CA SER A 4 13.01 -5.51 19.82
C SER A 4 11.82 -4.60 19.49
N PHE A 5 10.65 -5.11 19.09
CA PHE A 5 9.46 -4.27 18.88
C PHE A 5 8.33 -4.49 19.89
N VAL A 6 8.64 -5.07 21.04
CA VAL A 6 7.70 -5.10 22.17
C VAL A 6 8.21 -4.17 23.26
N SER A 7 7.65 -2.97 23.31
CA SER A 7 7.50 -2.25 24.57
C SER A 7 6.11 -1.63 24.60
N PRO A 8 5.28 -1.94 25.62
CA PRO A 8 4.00 -1.31 25.80
C PRO A 8 4.19 -0.10 26.73
N GLU A 9 4.46 1.08 26.16
CA GLU A 9 4.35 2.33 26.91
C GLU A 9 3.32 3.27 26.27
N PRO A 10 2.52 3.98 27.07
CA PRO A 10 1.46 4.85 26.58
C PRO A 10 2.06 6.09 25.93
N VAL A 11 1.59 6.41 24.72
CA VAL A 11 2.01 7.59 23.95
C VAL A 11 1.42 8.84 24.60
N ASN A 12 2.17 9.43 25.52
CA ASN A 12 1.97 10.79 26.00
C ASN A 12 3.34 11.49 25.98
N GLU A 13 3.84 11.81 24.78
CA GLU A 13 4.76 12.92 24.50
C GLU A 13 5.13 12.95 23.00
N PRO A 14 5.35 14.13 22.40
CA PRO A 14 5.61 14.26 20.97
C PRO A 14 7.06 13.92 20.70
N TYR A 15 7.37 12.65 20.46
CA TYR A 15 8.69 12.23 20.01
C TYR A 15 8.87 12.50 18.51
N ARG A 16 8.70 13.76 18.09
CA ARG A 16 9.37 14.26 16.89
C ARG A 16 10.82 14.51 17.29
N GLN A 17 11.56 13.44 17.57
CA GLN A 17 12.99 13.52 17.40
C GLN A 17 13.20 13.73 15.90
N THR A 18 13.64 14.93 15.57
CA THR A 18 14.44 15.21 14.38
C THR A 18 15.69 14.35 14.44
N THR A 19 15.55 13.04 14.24
CA THR A 19 16.65 12.25 13.71
C THR A 19 16.78 12.69 12.27
N SER A 20 17.59 13.73 12.04
CA SER A 20 18.29 13.89 10.78
C SER A 20 19.04 12.57 10.56
N PHE A 21 18.41 11.65 9.83
CA PHE A 21 19.06 10.42 9.42
C PHE A 21 20.07 10.83 8.35
N SER A 22 21.27 11.17 8.79
CA SER A 22 22.48 11.09 7.99
C SER A 22 22.78 9.61 7.79
N GLY A 23 21.94 8.96 6.98
CA GLY A 23 22.12 7.60 6.53
C GLY A 23 23.03 7.59 5.32
N SER A 24 24.27 8.05 5.47
CA SER A 24 25.33 7.77 4.52
C SER A 24 25.72 6.30 4.65
N GLY A 25 24.85 5.42 4.17
CA GLY A 25 25.15 4.02 3.87
C GLY A 25 25.58 3.85 2.42
N SER A 26 26.19 4.88 1.82
CA SER A 26 26.94 4.74 0.58
C SER A 26 28.31 4.18 0.94
N THR A 27 28.55 2.88 0.72
CA THR A 27 29.92 2.39 0.61
C THR A 27 30.54 3.07 -0.61
N THR A 28 31.25 4.16 -0.36
CA THR A 28 32.04 4.89 -1.34
C THR A 28 33.24 4.02 -1.71
N LEU A 29 33.24 3.51 -2.93
CA LEU A 29 34.50 3.16 -3.58
C LEU A 29 35.09 4.49 -4.05
N GLU A 30 36.12 4.96 -3.35
CA GLU A 30 36.87 6.15 -3.75
C GLU A 30 37.63 5.83 -5.05
N ASP A 31 37.14 6.40 -6.16
CA ASP A 31 37.90 6.54 -7.40
C ASP A 31 37.85 8.03 -7.80
N ASP A 32 39.03 8.55 -8.08
CA ASP A 32 39.37 9.96 -8.14
C ASP A 32 38.89 10.57 -9.47
N GLY A 33 37.93 11.50 -9.42
CA GLY A 33 37.51 12.32 -10.57
C GLY A 33 36.00 12.41 -10.79
N ALA A 34 35.38 13.47 -10.25
CA ALA A 34 34.04 14.00 -10.62
C ALA A 34 32.97 12.95 -10.99
N THR A 35 32.85 11.87 -10.21
CA THR A 35 31.88 10.81 -10.45
C THR A 35 30.53 11.15 -9.83
N GLU A 36 29.48 11.21 -10.66
CA GLU A 36 28.09 11.22 -10.20
C GLU A 36 27.89 10.11 -9.15
N LYS A 37 27.28 10.48 -8.02
CA LYS A 37 27.07 9.55 -6.89
C LYS A 37 26.04 8.50 -7.28
N LYS A 38 26.52 7.35 -7.79
CA LYS A 38 25.65 6.22 -8.15
C LYS A 38 25.16 5.48 -6.90
N ILE A 39 23.89 5.12 -6.90
CA ILE A 39 23.17 4.44 -5.82
C ILE A 39 23.36 2.94 -5.96
N VAL A 40 23.82 2.28 -4.89
CA VAL A 40 23.87 0.82 -4.83
C VAL A 40 22.52 0.30 -4.29
N PRO A 41 21.80 -0.55 -5.03
CA PRO A 41 20.55 -1.13 -4.55
C PRO A 41 20.74 -1.93 -3.26
N HIS A 42 19.93 -1.64 -2.24
CA HIS A 42 19.92 -2.43 -1.01
C HIS A 42 19.01 -3.67 -1.17
N PRO A 43 19.41 -4.86 -0.67
CA PRO A 43 18.65 -6.09 -0.88
C PRO A 43 17.19 -6.07 -0.39
N TRP A 44 16.90 -5.25 0.62
CA TRP A 44 15.57 -5.18 1.24
C TRP A 44 14.80 -3.90 0.93
N SER A 45 15.48 -2.77 0.69
CA SER A 45 14.83 -1.46 0.45
C SER A 45 14.96 -0.98 -0.99
N GLY A 46 15.68 -1.73 -1.84
CA GLY A 46 15.93 -1.38 -3.22
C GLY A 46 16.70 -0.07 -3.36
N VAL A 47 16.26 0.75 -4.29
CA VAL A 47 16.91 2.03 -4.66
C VAL A 47 16.23 3.25 -4.04
N ALA A 48 15.09 3.07 -3.35
CA ALA A 48 14.30 4.16 -2.78
C ALA A 48 13.99 3.91 -1.29
N PRO A 49 14.99 3.96 -0.40
CA PRO A 49 14.78 3.72 1.03
C PRO A 49 13.82 4.72 1.68
N ARG A 50 13.78 5.98 1.20
CA ARG A 50 12.83 6.99 1.69
C ARG A 50 11.38 6.57 1.45
N ILE A 51 11.07 6.08 0.26
CA ILE A 51 9.72 5.59 -0.09
C ILE A 51 9.34 4.39 0.78
N GLN A 52 10.26 3.47 1.03
CA GLN A 52 10.02 2.33 1.94
C GLN A 52 9.74 2.78 3.38
N MET A 53 10.45 3.80 3.87
CA MET A 53 10.19 4.39 5.19
C MET A 53 8.81 5.04 5.26
N LEU A 54 8.44 5.83 4.25
CA LEU A 54 7.12 6.46 4.16
C LEU A 54 6.01 5.41 4.11
N PHE A 55 6.19 4.33 3.33
CA PHE A 55 5.24 3.20 3.31
C PHE A 55 5.09 2.55 4.69
N ALA A 56 6.19 2.38 5.44
CA ALA A 56 6.12 1.87 6.81
C ALA A 56 5.45 2.86 7.78
N GLU A 57 5.60 4.17 7.59
CA GLU A 57 4.90 5.21 8.35
C GLU A 57 3.39 5.19 8.10
N VAL A 58 2.99 5.05 6.84
CA VAL A 58 1.59 4.80 6.46
C VAL A 58 1.07 3.56 7.19
N GLY A 59 1.78 2.42 7.11
CA GLY A 59 1.37 1.21 7.83
C GLY A 59 1.18 1.39 9.34
N ARG A 60 2.02 2.21 10.00
CA ARG A 60 1.87 2.54 11.42
C ARG A 60 0.62 3.39 11.68
N LEU A 61 0.38 4.40 10.84
CA LEU A 61 -0.81 5.24 10.92
C LEU A 61 -2.08 4.41 10.78
N LEU A 62 -2.13 3.51 9.80
CA LEU A 62 -3.30 2.66 9.57
C LEU A 62 -3.53 1.67 10.71
N ARG A 63 -2.46 1.07 11.23
CA ARG A 63 -2.57 0.21 12.41
C ARG A 63 -3.13 0.96 13.60
N TYR A 64 -2.72 2.22 13.80
CA TYR A 64 -3.29 3.07 14.85
C TYR A 64 -4.80 3.27 14.67
N VAL A 65 -5.24 3.59 13.43
CA VAL A 65 -6.67 3.76 13.10
C VAL A 65 -7.49 2.50 13.39
N TYR A 66 -6.98 1.32 13.02
CA TYR A 66 -7.72 0.07 13.11
C TYR A 66 -7.44 -0.74 14.39
N THR A 67 -6.77 -0.16 15.38
CA THR A 67 -6.55 -0.82 16.67
C THR A 67 -7.83 -0.78 17.52
N PRO A 68 -8.41 -1.94 17.90
CA PRO A 68 -9.73 -2.00 18.56
C PRO A 68 -9.82 -1.26 19.91
N SER A 69 -8.69 -1.11 20.62
CA SER A 69 -8.65 -0.49 21.95
C SER A 69 -8.83 1.03 21.97
N LEU A 70 -8.90 1.67 20.80
CA LEU A 70 -8.95 3.13 20.66
C LEU A 70 -10.24 3.62 19.99
N ALA A 71 -11.28 2.79 19.90
CA ALA A 71 -12.58 3.10 19.30
C ALA A 71 -13.32 4.32 19.90
N THR A 72 -12.75 4.96 20.93
CA THR A 72 -13.19 6.26 21.46
C THR A 72 -12.24 7.36 21.00
N THR A 73 -12.12 7.55 19.69
CA THR A 73 -11.29 8.61 19.10
C THR A 73 -11.94 9.97 19.38
N VAL A 74 -11.25 10.80 20.17
CA VAL A 74 -11.69 12.18 20.46
C VAL A 74 -11.56 13.01 19.16
N PRO A 75 -12.42 14.01 18.88
CA PRO A 75 -12.32 14.81 17.65
C PRO A 75 -10.92 15.38 17.35
N ALA A 76 -10.18 15.81 18.38
CA ALA A 76 -8.81 16.31 18.23
C ALA A 76 -7.80 15.26 17.72
N GLN A 77 -8.02 13.98 18.04
CA GLN A 77 -7.18 12.88 17.54
C GLN A 77 -7.46 12.63 16.06
N VAL A 78 -8.72 12.72 15.62
CA VAL A 78 -9.10 12.57 14.20
C VAL A 78 -8.43 13.66 13.34
N GLU A 79 -8.42 14.90 13.79
CA GLU A 79 -7.74 16.01 13.10
C GLU A 79 -6.22 15.77 12.99
N THR A 80 -5.62 15.28 14.08
CA THR A 80 -4.18 14.95 14.11
C THR A 80 -3.84 13.82 13.14
N LEU A 81 -4.68 12.79 13.06
CA LEU A 81 -4.52 11.69 12.10
C LEU A 81 -4.64 12.17 10.66
N LEU A 82 -5.64 12.99 10.36
CA LEU A 82 -5.84 13.55 9.02
C LEU A 82 -4.66 14.43 8.59
N LYS A 83 -4.15 15.27 9.50
CA LYS A 83 -2.95 16.07 9.26
C LYS A 83 -1.74 15.18 8.96
N SER A 84 -1.55 14.12 9.74
CA SER A 84 -0.45 13.18 9.56
C SER A 84 -0.55 12.44 8.23
N ALA A 85 -1.76 12.01 7.83
CA ALA A 85 -2.03 11.39 6.54
C ALA A 85 -1.68 12.34 5.37
N LYS A 86 -2.06 13.61 5.48
CA LYS A 86 -1.77 14.64 4.47
C LYS A 86 -0.27 14.92 4.34
N GLU A 87 0.45 15.01 5.45
CA GLU A 87 1.91 15.16 5.43
C GLU A 87 2.57 13.98 4.70
N LEU A 88 2.17 12.75 5.02
CA LEU A 88 2.68 11.55 4.34
C LEU A 88 2.32 11.50 2.85
N GLU A 89 1.11 11.91 2.48
CA GLU A 89 0.69 12.00 1.07
C GLU A 89 1.60 12.96 0.28
N GLU A 90 1.81 14.18 0.76
CA GLU A 90 2.65 15.19 0.10
C GLU A 90 4.12 14.74 0.00
N GLU A 91 4.64 14.10 1.05
CA GLU A 91 5.99 13.53 1.03
C GLU A 91 6.13 12.36 0.06
N LEU A 92 5.11 11.51 -0.07
CA LEU A 92 5.10 10.43 -1.07
C LEU A 92 5.02 10.98 -2.50
N LEU A 93 4.20 12.00 -2.74
CA LEU A 93 4.03 12.63 -4.06
C LEU A 93 5.30 13.37 -4.50
N SER A 94 6.02 13.97 -3.57
CA SER A 94 7.29 14.67 -3.83
C SER A 94 8.53 13.77 -3.80
N ALA A 95 8.38 12.49 -3.48
CA ALA A 95 9.51 11.56 -3.41
C ALA A 95 10.03 11.19 -4.82
N ASP A 96 11.32 11.49 -5.04
CA ASP A 96 12.02 11.12 -6.26
C ASP A 96 12.43 9.64 -6.29
N ILE A 97 12.34 9.06 -7.49
CA ILE A 97 12.83 7.72 -7.80
C ILE A 97 14.02 7.88 -8.74
N PRO A 98 15.18 7.28 -8.43
CA PRO A 98 16.37 7.42 -9.24
C PRO A 98 16.20 6.81 -10.64
N GLY A 99 16.88 7.40 -11.63
CA GLY A 99 16.92 6.90 -12.99
C GLY A 99 17.81 5.65 -13.14
N PRO A 100 17.76 4.96 -14.29
CA PRO A 100 18.57 3.76 -14.54
C PRO A 100 20.08 4.03 -14.55
N ASP A 101 20.49 5.25 -14.91
CA ASP A 101 21.89 5.68 -14.97
C ASP A 101 22.47 5.99 -13.58
N ASP A 102 21.60 6.42 -12.66
CA ASP A 102 21.94 6.70 -11.26
C ASP A 102 22.17 5.42 -10.44
N ILE A 103 21.77 4.26 -10.96
CA ILE A 103 21.81 2.98 -10.23
C ILE A 103 23.04 2.18 -10.65
N VAL A 104 23.81 1.69 -9.68
CA VAL A 104 24.92 0.76 -9.89
C VAL A 104 24.37 -0.60 -10.33
N ASP A 105 24.98 -1.20 -11.35
CA ASP A 105 24.67 -2.58 -11.71
C ASP A 105 25.23 -3.54 -10.65
N THR A 106 24.35 -4.35 -10.07
CA THR A 106 24.71 -5.29 -9.00
C THR A 106 25.28 -6.60 -9.55
N GLY A 107 25.15 -6.84 -10.86
CA GLY A 107 25.53 -8.12 -11.48
C GLY A 107 24.59 -9.28 -11.13
N ASP A 108 23.45 -9.04 -10.46
CA ASP A 108 22.42 -10.07 -10.25
C ASP A 108 21.70 -10.35 -11.57
N ALA A 109 22.00 -11.50 -12.18
CA ALA A 109 21.38 -11.94 -13.42
C ALA A 109 19.84 -12.07 -13.33
N ARG A 110 19.26 -12.14 -12.12
CA ARG A 110 17.82 -12.26 -11.92
C ARG A 110 17.13 -10.92 -11.67
N THR A 111 17.87 -9.85 -11.37
CA THR A 111 17.29 -8.57 -11.00
C THR A 111 17.93 -7.44 -11.76
N SER A 112 17.16 -6.91 -12.70
CA SER A 112 17.57 -5.75 -13.49
C SER A 112 17.47 -4.46 -12.67
N LYS A 113 18.18 -3.41 -13.09
CA LYS A 113 17.99 -2.05 -12.53
C LYS A 113 16.54 -1.58 -12.66
N GLN A 114 15.88 -1.96 -13.75
CA GLN A 114 14.48 -1.63 -14.02
C GLN A 114 13.54 -2.25 -12.97
N ASP A 115 13.84 -3.46 -12.49
CA ASP A 115 13.04 -4.10 -11.44
C ASP A 115 13.03 -3.26 -10.15
N PHE A 116 14.17 -2.64 -9.82
CA PHE A 116 14.29 -1.76 -8.64
C PHE A 116 13.54 -0.44 -8.81
N ILE A 117 13.53 0.12 -10.01
CA ILE A 117 12.77 1.34 -10.31
C ILE A 117 11.26 1.05 -10.24
N ILE A 118 10.82 -0.05 -10.85
CA ILE A 118 9.41 -0.45 -10.84
C ILE A 118 8.96 -0.75 -9.41
N ILE A 119 9.74 -1.49 -8.60
CA ILE A 119 9.32 -1.80 -7.22
C ILE A 119 9.26 -0.54 -6.34
N ALA A 120 10.13 0.45 -6.58
CA ALA A 120 10.08 1.72 -5.87
C ALA A 120 8.80 2.50 -6.22
N ASP A 121 8.45 2.58 -7.50
CA ASP A 121 7.23 3.26 -7.96
C ASP A 121 5.96 2.56 -7.47
N VAL A 122 5.91 1.23 -7.59
CA VAL A 122 4.79 0.43 -7.08
C VAL A 122 4.66 0.59 -5.56
N THR A 123 5.77 0.65 -4.80
CA THR A 123 5.69 0.90 -3.35
C THR A 123 5.09 2.27 -3.04
N ARG A 124 5.53 3.32 -3.74
CA ARG A 124 4.96 4.67 -3.59
C ARG A 124 3.46 4.68 -3.89
N CYS A 125 3.06 4.08 -4.99
CA CYS A 125 1.66 4.01 -5.39
C CYS A 125 0.82 3.18 -4.42
N SER A 126 1.33 2.05 -3.90
CA SER A 126 0.65 1.25 -2.88
C SER A 126 0.49 2.01 -1.55
N ALA A 127 1.48 2.83 -1.17
CA ALA A 127 1.36 3.70 0.00
C ALA A 127 0.21 4.70 -0.15
N LEU A 128 0.12 5.34 -1.32
CA LEU A 128 -0.95 6.27 -1.64
C LEU A 128 -2.32 5.58 -1.71
N LEU A 129 -2.40 4.38 -2.29
CA LEU A 129 -3.63 3.57 -2.35
C LEU A 129 -4.21 3.34 -0.94
N GLU A 130 -3.35 2.95 0.00
CA GLU A 130 -3.71 2.69 1.39
C GLU A 130 -4.13 3.97 2.13
N ILE A 131 -3.46 5.10 1.90
CA ILE A 131 -3.90 6.42 2.42
C ILE A 131 -5.29 6.76 1.88
N TYR A 132 -5.50 6.68 0.58
CA TYR A 132 -6.76 7.09 -0.05
C TYR A 132 -7.94 6.19 0.34
N ARG A 133 -7.67 4.92 0.62
CA ARG A 133 -8.65 3.98 1.14
C ARG A 133 -9.17 4.40 2.53
N VAL A 134 -8.27 4.82 3.42
CA VAL A 134 -8.59 5.10 4.83
C VAL A 134 -8.99 6.56 5.05
N PHE A 135 -8.47 7.47 4.24
CA PHE A 135 -8.74 8.90 4.27
C PHE A 135 -9.35 9.37 2.94
N PRO A 136 -10.60 9.00 2.64
CA PRO A 136 -11.25 9.31 1.35
C PRO A 136 -11.34 10.81 1.06
N ASN A 137 -11.35 11.66 2.08
CA ASN A 137 -11.30 13.12 1.96
C ASN A 137 -10.09 13.60 1.15
N LEU A 138 -8.93 12.96 1.30
CA LEU A 138 -7.73 13.33 0.56
C LEU A 138 -7.94 13.03 -0.92
N LEU A 139 -8.45 11.85 -1.26
CA LEU A 139 -8.78 11.48 -2.63
C LEU A 139 -9.83 12.41 -3.26
N GLN A 140 -10.92 12.71 -2.54
CA GLN A 140 -11.97 13.62 -3.01
C GLN A 140 -11.43 15.02 -3.30
N SER A 141 -10.54 15.54 -2.43
CA SER A 141 -9.90 16.83 -2.64
C SER A 141 -9.06 16.89 -3.93
N ARG A 142 -8.48 15.75 -4.35
CA ARG A 142 -7.71 15.62 -5.60
C ARG A 142 -8.61 15.44 -6.83
N LEU A 143 -9.70 14.70 -6.68
CA LEU A 143 -10.68 14.48 -7.76
C LEU A 143 -11.58 15.70 -8.02
N GLY A 144 -11.45 16.77 -7.24
CA GLY A 144 -12.24 18.00 -7.38
C GLY A 144 -13.60 17.98 -6.69
N GLY A 145 -13.87 16.96 -5.86
CA GLY A 145 -15.10 16.80 -5.07
C GLY A 145 -15.02 17.55 -3.73
N GLY A 146 -15.29 18.85 -3.75
CA GLY A 146 -15.21 19.71 -2.56
C GLY A 146 -16.38 19.57 -1.57
N ILE A 147 -16.62 18.39 -0.99
CA ILE A 147 -17.45 18.24 0.22
C ILE A 147 -16.65 17.48 1.29
N PRO A 148 -16.22 18.13 2.39
CA PRO A 148 -15.49 17.43 3.46
C PRO A 148 -16.39 16.39 4.13
N PHE A 149 -16.07 15.09 3.98
CA PHE A 149 -16.73 14.03 4.73
C PHE A 149 -16.16 14.01 6.15
N ALA A 150 -16.96 14.42 7.12
CA ALA A 150 -16.58 14.35 8.52
C ALA A 150 -16.45 12.88 8.94
N PHE A 151 -15.24 12.45 9.27
CA PHE A 151 -14.96 11.13 9.83
C PHE A 151 -15.81 10.92 11.09
N GLY A 152 -16.77 9.99 11.04
CA GLY A 152 -17.63 9.63 12.18
C GLY A 152 -19.08 10.14 12.16
N SER A 153 -19.60 10.65 11.04
CA SER A 153 -21.05 10.92 10.95
C SER A 153 -21.84 9.62 10.71
N SER A 154 -22.73 9.29 11.64
CA SER A 154 -23.67 8.17 11.52
C SER A 154 -24.43 8.23 10.19
N ILE A 155 -24.39 7.12 9.46
CA ILE A 155 -25.05 6.89 8.17
C ILE A 155 -26.56 6.81 8.40
N GLU A 156 -27.28 7.93 8.39
CA GLU A 156 -28.75 7.90 8.34
C GLU A 156 -29.39 8.95 7.41
N ALA A 157 -28.63 9.78 6.68
CA ALA A 157 -29.27 10.84 5.89
C ALA A 157 -28.48 11.32 4.67
N LEU A 158 -28.29 10.48 3.63
CA LEU A 158 -28.12 10.90 2.22
C LEU A 158 -28.44 9.70 1.30
N ASP A 159 -29.73 9.41 1.12
CA ASP A 159 -30.27 8.18 0.53
C ASP A 159 -30.45 8.21 -1.01
N ASP A 160 -29.67 8.98 -1.80
CA ASP A 160 -29.92 8.99 -3.27
C ASP A 160 -28.79 9.50 -4.20
N PHE A 161 -27.51 9.49 -3.78
CA PHE A 161 -26.41 9.76 -4.71
C PHE A 161 -25.37 8.63 -4.63
N ASP A 162 -24.99 8.10 -5.78
CA ASP A 162 -23.99 7.04 -6.02
C ASP A 162 -22.54 7.48 -5.68
N TYR A 163 -22.38 8.33 -4.67
CA TYR A 163 -21.15 9.03 -4.28
C TYR A 163 -20.12 8.08 -3.62
N GLU A 164 -20.56 6.94 -3.10
CA GLU A 164 -19.70 5.88 -2.56
C GLU A 164 -19.05 5.02 -3.67
N ALA A 165 -19.69 4.92 -4.84
CA ALA A 165 -19.22 4.06 -5.93
C ALA A 165 -18.02 4.66 -6.67
N GLU A 166 -17.97 5.99 -6.84
CA GLU A 166 -16.92 6.65 -7.62
C GLU A 166 -15.51 6.54 -6.99
N PRO A 167 -15.30 6.82 -5.68
CA PRO A 167 -14.00 6.60 -5.04
C PRO A 167 -13.59 5.13 -5.04
N SER A 168 -14.53 4.22 -4.82
CA SER A 168 -14.27 2.77 -4.78
C SER A 168 -13.85 2.23 -6.16
N ARG A 169 -14.50 2.70 -7.24
CA ARG A 169 -14.13 2.38 -8.62
C ARG A 169 -12.74 2.92 -8.95
N TRP A 170 -12.42 4.13 -8.51
CA TRP A 170 -11.10 4.73 -8.71
C TRP A 170 -10.00 3.92 -8.00
N LEU A 171 -10.20 3.56 -6.73
CA LEU A 171 -9.26 2.74 -5.95
C LEU A 171 -9.02 1.38 -6.62
N THR A 172 -10.08 0.74 -7.12
CA THR A 172 -9.98 -0.55 -7.83
C THR A 172 -9.14 -0.38 -9.11
N SER A 173 -9.40 0.65 -9.92
CA SER A 173 -8.63 0.94 -11.13
C SER A 173 -7.17 1.27 -10.80
N PHE A 174 -6.91 2.00 -9.72
CA PHE A 174 -5.56 2.32 -9.29
C PHE A 174 -4.80 1.07 -8.80
N ALA A 175 -5.46 0.19 -8.06
CA ALA A 175 -4.89 -1.09 -7.66
C ALA A 175 -4.55 -1.99 -8.85
N ILE A 176 -5.42 -2.05 -9.87
CA ILE A 176 -5.17 -2.77 -11.12
C ILE A 176 -3.93 -2.20 -11.82
N TYR A 177 -3.84 -0.87 -11.96
CA TYR A 177 -2.66 -0.22 -12.54
C TYR A 177 -1.37 -0.57 -11.80
N ILE A 178 -1.39 -0.58 -10.47
CA ILE A 178 -0.23 -0.95 -9.66
C ILE A 178 0.17 -2.42 -9.92
N LEU A 179 -0.81 -3.33 -9.96
CA LEU A 179 -0.59 -4.75 -10.23
C LEU A 179 -0.06 -5.02 -11.64
N GLU A 180 -0.52 -4.27 -12.64
CA GLU A 180 0.01 -4.35 -14.01
C GLU A 180 1.48 -3.93 -14.08
N ASN A 181 1.86 -2.86 -13.36
CA ASN A 181 3.25 -2.44 -13.25
C ASN A 181 4.09 -3.47 -12.49
N LEU A 182 3.59 -4.00 -11.38
CA LEU A 182 4.24 -5.07 -10.62
C LEU A 182 4.42 -6.33 -11.48
N GLY A 183 3.47 -6.63 -12.35
CA GLY A 183 3.49 -7.76 -13.28
C GLY A 183 4.66 -7.74 -14.27
N LYS A 184 5.22 -6.56 -14.56
CA LYS A 184 6.43 -6.39 -15.39
C LYS A 184 7.68 -6.98 -14.72
N ILE A 185 7.69 -7.08 -13.38
CA ILE A 185 8.79 -7.71 -12.65
C ILE A 185 8.58 -9.23 -12.65
N PRO A 186 9.58 -10.03 -13.05
CA PRO A 186 9.50 -11.49 -12.94
C PRO A 186 9.34 -11.97 -11.50
N SER A 187 8.63 -13.07 -11.28
CA SER A 187 8.55 -13.71 -9.95
C SER A 187 9.89 -14.30 -9.50
N SER A 188 10.87 -14.42 -10.39
CA SER A 188 12.24 -14.81 -10.08
C SER A 188 13.14 -13.69 -9.58
N SER A 189 12.74 -12.43 -9.70
CA SER A 189 13.55 -11.28 -9.30
C SER A 189 13.86 -11.29 -7.80
N GLY A 190 15.04 -10.85 -7.38
CA GLY A 190 15.43 -10.63 -5.98
C GLY A 190 14.50 -9.69 -5.21
N THR A 191 13.68 -8.87 -5.87
CA THR A 191 12.67 -7.99 -5.24
C THR A 191 11.45 -8.74 -4.67
N ARG A 192 11.39 -10.06 -4.81
CA ARG A 192 10.33 -10.96 -4.32
C ARG A 192 9.75 -10.63 -2.92
N PRO A 193 10.57 -10.38 -1.87
CA PRO A 193 10.01 -10.06 -0.54
C PRO A 193 9.17 -8.78 -0.54
N LEU A 194 9.56 -7.76 -1.31
CA LEU A 194 8.81 -6.52 -1.45
C LEU A 194 7.52 -6.73 -2.25
N GLN A 195 7.54 -7.57 -3.29
CA GLN A 195 6.32 -7.88 -4.05
C GLN A 195 5.21 -8.46 -3.17
N LEU A 196 5.57 -9.20 -2.11
CA LEU A 196 4.60 -9.89 -1.26
C LEU A 196 3.64 -8.93 -0.55
N ILE A 197 4.17 -7.88 0.08
CA ILE A 197 3.33 -6.90 0.78
C ILE A 197 2.54 -6.02 -0.21
N LEU A 198 3.14 -5.69 -1.35
CA LEU A 198 2.48 -4.87 -2.38
C LEU A 198 1.32 -5.62 -3.04
N LEU A 199 1.49 -6.92 -3.29
CA LEU A 199 0.40 -7.81 -3.74
C LEU A 199 -0.72 -7.85 -2.72
N ASN A 200 -0.41 -7.98 -1.42
CA ASN A 200 -1.42 -8.00 -0.38
C ASN A 200 -2.24 -6.71 -0.38
N VAL A 201 -1.57 -5.56 -0.26
CA VAL A 201 -2.18 -4.23 -0.26
C VAL A 201 -3.09 -4.04 -1.47
N CYS A 202 -2.57 -4.23 -2.68
CA CYS A 202 -3.35 -3.97 -3.90
C CYS A 202 -4.49 -4.97 -4.09
N ALA A 203 -4.30 -6.22 -3.68
CA ALA A 203 -5.34 -7.23 -3.80
C ALA A 203 -6.58 -6.90 -2.95
N ASN A 204 -6.41 -6.24 -1.80
CA ASN A 204 -7.51 -5.91 -0.91
C ASN A 204 -8.49 -4.89 -1.53
N GLU A 205 -8.05 -4.12 -2.53
CA GLU A 205 -8.87 -3.15 -3.26
C GLU A 205 -9.46 -3.69 -4.57
N LEU A 206 -9.25 -4.96 -4.90
CA LEU A 206 -9.85 -5.62 -6.07
C LEU A 206 -11.32 -5.97 -5.81
N ARG A 207 -12.18 -4.96 -5.76
CA ARG A 207 -13.62 -5.09 -5.48
C ARG A 207 -14.42 -5.23 -6.77
N LEU A 208 -15.53 -5.97 -6.69
CA LEU A 208 -16.48 -6.06 -7.79
C LEU A 208 -17.50 -4.94 -7.65
N SER A 209 -17.66 -4.16 -8.72
CA SER A 209 -18.64 -3.09 -8.80
C SER A 209 -20.04 -3.70 -9.02
N SER A 210 -21.02 -3.21 -8.27
CA SER A 210 -22.39 -3.72 -8.32
C SER A 210 -23.11 -3.31 -9.61
N VAL A 211 -23.97 -4.18 -10.12
CA VAL A 211 -24.68 -4.02 -11.41
C VAL A 211 -25.90 -3.09 -11.32
N HIS A 212 -26.12 -2.43 -10.18
CA HIS A 212 -27.22 -1.46 -10.02
C HIS A 212 -27.02 -0.15 -10.81
N ALA A 213 -25.94 -0.04 -11.60
CA ALA A 213 -25.64 1.10 -12.44
C ALA A 213 -26.64 1.25 -13.60
N SER A 214 -26.86 2.50 -14.03
CA SER A 214 -27.69 2.82 -15.21
C SER A 214 -27.20 2.08 -16.47
N SER A 215 -28.08 1.87 -17.45
CA SER A 215 -27.77 1.07 -18.66
C SER A 215 -26.58 1.58 -19.47
N ALA A 216 -26.23 2.87 -19.37
CA ALA A 216 -25.08 3.47 -20.04
C ALA A 216 -23.74 3.14 -19.36
N ASP A 217 -23.74 2.90 -18.04
CA ASP A 217 -22.54 2.62 -17.23
C ASP A 217 -22.34 1.10 -17.03
N LEU A 218 -23.33 0.27 -17.41
CA LEU A 218 -23.25 -1.18 -17.32
C LEU A 218 -22.07 -1.78 -18.10
N GLY A 219 -21.76 -1.22 -19.28
CA GLY A 219 -20.62 -1.67 -20.09
C GLY A 219 -19.28 -1.44 -19.39
N ASP A 220 -19.11 -0.26 -18.80
CA ASP A 220 -17.89 0.14 -18.11
C ASP A 220 -17.72 -0.63 -16.78
N VAL A 221 -18.81 -0.81 -16.03
CA VAL A 221 -18.85 -1.66 -14.83
C VAL A 221 -18.47 -3.11 -15.17
N MET A 222 -19.00 -3.66 -16.27
CA MET A 222 -18.67 -5.02 -16.69
C MET A 222 -17.20 -5.14 -17.12
N ALA A 223 -16.69 -4.17 -17.89
CA ALA A 223 -15.29 -4.14 -18.30
C ALA A 223 -14.34 -4.07 -17.08
N GLN A 224 -14.65 -3.23 -16.10
CA GLN A 224 -13.90 -3.13 -14.86
C GLN A 224 -13.93 -4.45 -14.09
N ASN A 225 -15.11 -5.07 -13.94
CA ASN A 225 -15.25 -6.36 -13.25
C ASN A 225 -14.43 -7.47 -13.94
N ILE A 226 -14.39 -7.51 -15.28
CA ILE A 226 -13.54 -8.44 -16.03
C ILE A 226 -12.06 -8.21 -15.69
N GLN A 227 -11.63 -6.96 -15.61
CA GLN A 227 -10.24 -6.63 -15.27
C GLN A 227 -9.92 -6.94 -13.80
N THR A 228 -10.87 -6.75 -12.89
CA THR A 228 -10.78 -7.18 -11.50
C THR A 228 -10.57 -8.69 -11.43
N TYR A 229 -11.36 -9.51 -12.14
CA TYR A 229 -11.17 -10.97 -12.16
C TYR A 229 -9.80 -11.38 -12.70
N LYS A 230 -9.32 -10.76 -13.79
CA LYS A 230 -7.97 -11.01 -14.33
C LYS A 230 -6.89 -10.68 -13.30
N SER A 231 -7.03 -9.54 -12.62
CA SER A 231 -6.10 -9.09 -11.59
C SER A 231 -6.11 -9.99 -10.36
N ARG A 232 -7.29 -10.46 -9.93
CA ARG A 232 -7.44 -11.46 -8.85
C ARG A 232 -6.71 -12.76 -9.21
N SER A 233 -6.87 -13.24 -10.45
CA SER A 233 -6.17 -14.43 -10.95
C SER A 233 -4.65 -14.24 -10.98
N PHE A 234 -4.18 -13.08 -11.45
CA PHE A 234 -2.77 -12.70 -11.44
C PHE A 234 -2.19 -12.72 -10.01
N VAL A 235 -2.84 -12.07 -9.06
CA VAL A 235 -2.42 -12.03 -7.65
C VAL A 235 -2.29 -13.44 -7.09
N MET A 236 -3.32 -14.29 -7.27
CA MET A 236 -3.31 -15.65 -6.74
C MET A 236 -2.18 -16.49 -7.36
N SER A 237 -2.01 -16.42 -8.68
CA SER A 237 -0.94 -17.12 -9.38
C SER A 237 0.43 -16.67 -8.90
N ARG A 238 0.64 -15.35 -8.80
CA ARG A 238 1.90 -14.77 -8.33
C ARG A 238 2.20 -15.15 -6.88
N LEU A 239 1.24 -15.10 -5.97
CA LEU A 239 1.45 -15.49 -4.57
C LEU A 239 1.78 -16.98 -4.44
N LEU A 240 1.13 -17.85 -5.22
CA LEU A 240 1.46 -19.27 -5.27
C LEU A 240 2.89 -19.49 -5.78
N GLU A 241 3.32 -18.80 -6.83
CA GLU A 241 4.70 -18.85 -7.30
C GLU A 241 5.69 -18.39 -6.22
N LEU A 242 5.38 -17.29 -5.52
CA LEU A 242 6.21 -16.78 -4.42
C LEU A 242 6.28 -17.76 -3.24
N SER A 243 5.21 -18.51 -2.95
CA SER A 243 5.18 -19.51 -1.89
C SER A 243 6.19 -20.64 -2.09
N THR A 244 6.62 -20.88 -3.33
CA THR A 244 7.67 -21.86 -3.66
C THR A 244 9.10 -21.34 -3.41
N ARG A 245 9.26 -20.02 -3.27
CA ARG A 245 10.56 -19.33 -3.18
C ARG A 245 10.78 -18.58 -1.86
N LEU A 246 9.72 -18.35 -1.09
CA LEU A 246 9.69 -17.69 0.20
C LEU A 246 9.13 -18.67 1.26
N PRO A 247 9.27 -18.37 2.57
CA PRO A 247 8.62 -19.17 3.60
C PRO A 247 7.11 -19.33 3.33
N ALA A 248 6.67 -20.56 3.06
CA ALA A 248 5.31 -20.81 2.56
C ALA A 248 4.22 -20.41 3.56
N LYS A 249 4.44 -20.61 4.87
CA LYS A 249 3.44 -20.35 5.91
C LYS A 249 2.91 -18.90 5.89
N PRO A 250 3.76 -17.85 5.95
CA PRO A 250 3.31 -16.47 5.80
C PRO A 250 2.58 -16.20 4.47
N VAL A 251 3.10 -16.72 3.36
CA VAL A 251 2.50 -16.47 2.04
C VAL A 251 1.11 -17.09 1.92
N LEU A 252 0.92 -18.32 2.41
CA LEU A 252 -0.39 -18.97 2.45
C LEU A 252 -1.38 -18.21 3.33
N LYS A 253 -0.91 -17.58 4.41
CA LYS A 253 -1.75 -16.75 5.28
C LYS A 253 -2.17 -15.43 4.64
N ILE A 254 -1.30 -14.83 3.83
CA ILE A 254 -1.66 -13.72 2.95
C ILE A 254 -2.74 -14.15 1.96
N ILE A 255 -2.62 -15.34 1.36
CA ILE A 255 -3.64 -15.89 0.45
C ILE A 255 -4.98 -16.08 1.16
N ASP A 256 -4.97 -16.66 2.37
CA ASP A 256 -6.19 -16.83 3.19
C ASP A 256 -6.85 -15.48 3.47
N LEU A 257 -6.06 -14.46 3.83
CA LEU A 257 -6.55 -13.10 4.06
C LEU A 257 -7.20 -12.49 2.83
N ILE A 258 -6.51 -12.50 1.69
CA ILE A 258 -7.03 -11.91 0.45
C ILE A 258 -8.34 -12.59 0.03
N LYS A 259 -8.41 -13.92 0.15
CA LYS A 259 -9.65 -14.67 -0.14
C LYS A 259 -10.79 -14.25 0.76
N GLU A 260 -10.53 -14.07 2.05
CA GLU A 260 -11.56 -13.62 3.00
C GLU A 260 -12.00 -12.19 2.73
N VAL A 261 -11.08 -11.29 2.38
CA VAL A 261 -11.39 -9.90 1.96
C VAL A 261 -12.28 -9.90 0.73
N TRP A 262 -11.95 -10.68 -0.30
CA TRP A 262 -12.79 -10.80 -1.50
C TRP A 262 -14.15 -11.41 -1.20
N ARG A 263 -14.20 -12.49 -0.40
CA ARG A 263 -15.46 -13.14 -0.02
C ARG A 263 -16.42 -12.15 0.66
N ARG A 264 -15.92 -11.33 1.59
CA ARG A 264 -16.72 -10.32 2.30
C ARG A 264 -17.09 -9.14 1.41
N SER A 265 -16.14 -8.65 0.62
CA SER A 265 -16.42 -7.57 -0.33
C SER A 265 -17.47 -7.98 -1.37
N ASP A 266 -17.45 -9.21 -1.84
CA ASP A 266 -18.40 -9.73 -2.83
C ASP A 266 -19.82 -9.92 -2.22
N LEU A 267 -19.92 -10.01 -0.89
CA LEU A 267 -21.19 -9.97 -0.15
C LEU A 267 -21.68 -8.55 0.14
N GLY A 268 -20.92 -7.52 -0.26
CA GLY A 268 -21.24 -6.11 -0.02
C GLY A 268 -20.64 -5.53 1.26
N GLU A 269 -19.80 -6.26 2.00
CA GLU A 269 -19.13 -5.73 3.19
C GLU A 269 -17.93 -4.84 2.81
N ASN A 270 -17.91 -3.61 3.32
CA ASN A 270 -16.85 -2.64 3.04
C ASN A 270 -15.75 -2.62 4.13
N LEU A 271 -15.25 -3.79 4.52
CA LEU A 271 -14.22 -3.91 5.56
C LEU A 271 -12.81 -3.67 5.01
N PHE A 272 -11.95 -3.09 5.85
CA PHE A 272 -10.52 -2.99 5.59
C PHE A 272 -9.79 -4.27 6.02
N TRP A 273 -8.68 -4.59 5.35
CA TRP A 273 -7.99 -5.87 5.56
C TRP A 273 -7.40 -6.02 6.96
N MET A 274 -6.96 -4.92 7.59
CA MET A 274 -6.47 -4.96 8.97
C MET A 274 -7.60 -5.30 9.96
N GLU A 275 -8.84 -4.88 9.70
CA GLU A 275 -9.99 -5.25 10.54
C GLU A 275 -10.25 -6.76 10.46
N ILE A 276 -10.21 -7.33 9.25
CA ILE A 276 -10.36 -8.76 9.03
C ILE A 276 -9.23 -9.54 9.72
N MET A 277 -7.99 -9.04 9.65
CA MET A 277 -6.88 -9.63 10.40
C MET A 277 -7.10 -9.59 11.92
N ASN A 278 -7.64 -8.50 12.44
CA ASN A 278 -7.92 -8.34 13.87
C ASN A 278 -9.03 -9.30 14.32
N GLN A 279 -10.12 -9.39 13.57
CA GLN A 279 -11.25 -10.28 13.86
C GLN A 279 -10.85 -11.77 13.82
N ASN A 280 -9.91 -12.14 12.94
CA ASN A 280 -9.45 -13.52 12.81
C ASN A 280 -8.21 -13.85 13.66
N GLY A 281 -7.67 -12.88 14.43
CA GLY A 281 -6.47 -13.06 15.25
C GLY A 281 -5.20 -13.35 14.46
N TRP A 282 -5.11 -12.90 13.19
CA TRP A 282 -3.98 -13.19 12.29
C TRP A 282 -2.81 -12.21 12.40
N GLN A 283 -2.88 -11.25 13.34
CA GLN A 283 -1.86 -10.21 13.51
C GLN A 283 -0.44 -10.78 13.70
N THR A 284 -0.31 -11.87 14.46
CA THR A 284 0.99 -12.47 14.80
C THR A 284 1.51 -13.46 13.74
N VAL A 285 0.69 -13.81 12.76
CA VAL A 285 1.01 -14.85 11.77
C VAL A 285 1.67 -14.24 10.52
N MET A 286 1.49 -12.94 10.30
CA MET A 286 2.00 -12.21 9.15
C MET A 286 3.32 -11.45 9.44
N GLY A 287 3.78 -11.47 10.71
CA GLY A 287 5.02 -10.82 11.17
C GLY A 287 4.77 -9.69 12.16
#